data_AF-A0A2H5DXM7-F1
#
_entry.id   AF-A0A2H5DXM7-F1
#
_cell.length_a   1.000
_cell.length_b   1.000
_cell.length_c   1.000
_cell.angle_alpha   90.00
_cell.angle_beta   90.00
_cell.angle_gamma   90.00
#
_symmetry.space_group_name_H-M   'P 1'
#
loop_
_entity.id
_entity.type
_entity.pdbx_description
1 polymer ?
#
loop_
_entity_poly.entity_id
_entity_poly.type
_entity_poly.pdbx_seq_one_letter_code
_entity_poly.pdbx_strand_id
1 'polypeptide(L)'
;MAVNDGFSIAYRPQAAWQPAAATVRVAAPAPAGPSGAAPLLDNKGREVGSPESRYGMSMQTLQLLKQYDVRNMSGKDLAVLSDLMQARGEMDGDVSAGIRGDIEAKGWKTAGDSNALEIFAKRRDQAMAEIKAGEVTMKSYDFILQGNARVQEMLNRLAGLHDALQEDDSVQAAADGGMSQAADVKRFNDWSRQQGQRQPDGPAPSFDQDTVDAVMNTLQRLGVGLPPESDQAGGADRMAQAWKSYQAWQAQHPGEQAKIDLQAPREKPATPPGDPQASAAPAARTEAPASPRRQADALNQRFQLEAQYGMSLPMLQVLKGVDVANASMDQLKQLGKLLQANGALSQDDADSLLPLTERGMVDPMNYYRRDLESLADAQRHGLKPQYRTPLGMADLANVAGRTRNDKQAQAVLDRLAGLHQALQDDDGVSAVAGNGLQQAGDLAAFNAWAQVEQKGARNSDDAQPGFRGRQDVDGIFRTLQRMGVELTPVDGDARVSQRLDQAWKDYQAWRGSHPGAQPALQLAPARINDFA
;
A
#
# COMPACT_ATOMS: atom_id res chain seq x y z
N MET A 1 -11.08 47.47 32.70
CA MET A 1 -10.67 46.27 33.44
C MET A 1 -11.91 45.61 33.99
N ALA A 2 -12.24 44.42 33.47
CA ALA A 2 -13.08 43.42 34.12
C ALA A 2 -12.64 42.09 33.48
N VAL A 3 -11.90 41.31 34.26
CA VAL A 3 -11.25 40.06 33.87
C VAL A 3 -12.26 38.94 34.12
N ASN A 4 -12.30 38.01 33.17
CA ASN A 4 -13.19 36.86 33.12
C ASN A 4 -12.63 35.75 34.03
N ASP A 5 -13.39 35.35 35.04
CA ASP A 5 -13.02 34.31 36.01
C ASP A 5 -13.19 32.91 35.43
N GLY A 6 -12.19 32.07 35.68
CA GLY A 6 -12.08 30.71 35.16
C GLY A 6 -13.10 29.74 35.77
N PHE A 7 -13.76 28.97 34.90
CA PHE A 7 -14.47 27.76 35.29
C PHE A 7 -13.54 26.54 35.12
N SER A 8 -13.24 25.91 36.25
CA SER A 8 -12.57 24.61 36.34
C SER A 8 -13.63 23.52 36.32
N ILE A 9 -13.67 22.65 35.30
CA ILE A 9 -14.55 21.47 35.30
C ILE A 9 -13.73 20.26 35.75
N ALA A 10 -14.08 19.75 36.93
CA ALA A 10 -13.52 18.55 37.52
C ALA A 10 -14.04 17.30 36.78
N TYR A 11 -13.11 16.47 36.31
CA TYR A 11 -13.39 15.11 35.85
C TYR A 11 -13.82 14.25 37.05
N ARG A 12 -15.05 13.75 37.03
CA ARG A 12 -15.47 12.58 37.82
C ARG A 12 -15.80 11.43 36.86
N PRO A 13 -15.29 10.22 37.12
CA PRO A 13 -15.62 9.04 36.33
C PRO A 13 -17.03 8.58 36.68
N GLN A 14 -17.94 8.49 35.70
CA GLN A 14 -19.25 7.88 35.88
C GLN A 14 -19.27 6.45 35.33
N ALA A 15 -19.49 5.53 36.27
CA ALA A 15 -20.28 4.31 36.20
C ALA A 15 -19.88 3.21 35.20
N ALA A 16 -19.35 2.14 35.79
CA ALA A 16 -19.29 0.80 35.25
C ALA A 16 -20.64 0.33 34.69
N TRP A 17 -20.64 -0.09 33.42
CA TRP A 17 -21.72 -0.87 32.84
C TRP A 17 -21.56 -2.33 33.26
N GLN A 18 -22.47 -2.79 34.12
CA GLN A 18 -22.72 -4.21 34.35
C GLN A 18 -23.39 -4.81 33.09
N PRO A 19 -22.95 -5.97 32.58
CA PRO A 19 -23.67 -6.64 31.51
C PRO A 19 -24.97 -7.23 32.04
N ALA A 20 -26.08 -6.89 31.40
CA ALA A 20 -27.35 -7.57 31.58
C ALA A 20 -27.17 -9.04 31.17
N ALA A 21 -27.43 -9.95 32.11
CA ALA A 21 -27.50 -11.38 31.85
C ALA A 21 -28.67 -11.66 30.91
N ALA A 22 -28.40 -11.69 29.61
CA ALA A 22 -29.30 -12.27 28.63
C ALA A 22 -29.12 -13.79 28.67
N THR A 23 -30.21 -14.47 29.00
CA THR A 23 -30.38 -15.91 29.01
C THR A 23 -29.95 -16.52 27.68
N VAL A 24 -28.76 -17.12 27.65
CA VAL A 24 -28.28 -17.99 26.58
C VAL A 24 -29.16 -19.23 26.55
N ARG A 25 -30.16 -19.26 25.67
CA ARG A 25 -30.80 -20.52 25.28
C ARG A 25 -29.81 -21.29 24.40
N VAL A 26 -29.14 -22.24 25.03
CA VAL A 26 -28.32 -23.26 24.38
C VAL A 26 -29.22 -24.04 23.42
N ALA A 27 -28.97 -23.91 22.12
CA ALA A 27 -29.50 -24.85 21.13
C ALA A 27 -28.77 -26.19 21.32
N ALA A 28 -29.53 -27.28 21.35
CA ALA A 28 -29.03 -28.63 21.58
C ALA A 28 -28.06 -29.11 20.47
N PRO A 29 -27.09 -29.99 20.79
CA PRO A 29 -26.08 -30.45 19.83
C PRO A 29 -26.60 -31.56 18.92
N ALA A 30 -26.14 -31.58 17.66
CA ALA A 30 -26.21 -32.76 16.78
C ALA A 30 -24.88 -33.54 16.81
N PRO A 31 -24.85 -34.87 16.57
CA PRO A 31 -23.91 -35.77 17.23
C PRO A 31 -22.55 -35.98 16.52
N ALA A 32 -21.50 -35.87 17.34
CA ALA A 32 -20.24 -36.63 17.44
C ALA A 32 -19.42 -37.09 16.20
N GLY A 33 -18.21 -36.52 16.10
CA GLY A 33 -16.95 -37.07 15.55
C GLY A 33 -15.74 -36.30 16.15
N PRO A 34 -14.53 -36.88 16.30
CA PRO A 34 -13.79 -36.83 17.57
C PRO A 34 -12.71 -35.73 17.69
N SER A 35 -12.92 -34.77 18.58
CA SER A 35 -11.98 -34.17 19.54
C SER A 35 -12.62 -32.89 20.11
N GLY A 36 -13.56 -33.08 21.04
CA GLY A 36 -14.47 -32.03 21.52
C GLY A 36 -13.85 -31.07 22.54
N ALA A 37 -12.72 -30.46 22.23
CA ALA A 37 -12.38 -29.19 22.85
C ALA A 37 -13.24 -28.12 22.16
N ALA A 38 -13.98 -27.31 22.94
CA ALA A 38 -14.58 -26.11 22.38
C ALA A 38 -13.47 -25.30 21.71
N PRO A 39 -13.70 -24.77 20.49
CA PRO A 39 -12.68 -24.00 19.79
C PRO A 39 -12.20 -22.88 20.71
N LEU A 40 -10.88 -22.78 20.89
CA LEU A 40 -10.31 -21.66 21.63
C LEU A 40 -10.70 -20.39 20.88
N LEU A 41 -11.21 -19.40 21.60
CA LEU A 41 -11.60 -18.12 21.00
C LEU A 41 -10.57 -17.06 21.37
N ASP A 42 -10.23 -16.19 20.41
CA ASP A 42 -9.40 -15.03 20.65
C ASP A 42 -10.16 -13.93 21.45
N ASN A 43 -9.49 -12.82 21.72
CA ASN A 43 -10.07 -11.68 22.44
C ASN A 43 -11.26 -11.02 21.71
N LYS A 44 -11.54 -11.40 20.46
CA LYS A 44 -12.67 -10.95 19.64
C LYS A 44 -13.73 -12.04 19.47
N GLY A 45 -13.62 -13.17 20.17
CA GLY A 45 -14.57 -14.28 20.10
C GLY A 45 -14.45 -15.13 18.83
N ARG A 46 -13.33 -15.06 18.10
CA ARG A 46 -13.08 -15.81 16.86
C ARG A 46 -12.24 -17.04 17.15
N GLU A 47 -12.44 -18.11 16.39
CA GLU A 47 -11.68 -19.35 16.57
C GLU A 47 -10.18 -19.12 16.35
N VAL A 48 -9.38 -19.42 17.37
CA VAL A 48 -7.92 -19.31 17.35
C VAL A 48 -7.39 -20.27 16.28
N GLY A 49 -6.61 -19.72 15.35
CA GLY A 49 -6.08 -20.45 14.21
C GLY A 49 -6.93 -20.34 12.95
N SER A 50 -8.18 -19.84 13.05
CA SER A 50 -8.98 -19.48 11.88
C SER A 50 -8.34 -18.31 11.11
N PRO A 51 -8.64 -18.16 9.81
CA PRO A 51 -8.16 -17.01 9.03
C PRO A 51 -8.58 -15.68 9.66
N GLU A 52 -9.78 -15.59 10.22
CA GLU A 52 -10.29 -14.36 10.82
C GLU A 52 -9.56 -13.97 12.10
N SER A 53 -9.09 -14.96 12.88
CA SER A 53 -8.24 -14.72 14.04
C SER A 53 -6.81 -14.37 13.63
N ARG A 54 -6.25 -15.10 12.65
CA ARG A 54 -4.88 -14.88 12.14
C ARG A 54 -4.69 -13.52 11.47
N TYR A 55 -5.66 -13.09 10.67
CA TYR A 55 -5.59 -11.85 9.91
C TYR A 55 -6.37 -10.70 10.56
N GLY A 56 -7.10 -10.95 11.65
CA GLY A 56 -7.83 -9.91 12.35
C GLY A 56 -9.00 -9.29 11.57
N MET A 57 -9.39 -9.84 10.41
CA MET A 57 -10.51 -9.37 9.57
C MET A 57 -11.58 -10.46 9.42
N SER A 58 -12.80 -10.07 9.07
CA SER A 58 -13.88 -11.01 8.76
C SER A 58 -13.57 -11.80 7.49
N MET A 59 -14.09 -13.04 7.43
CA MET A 59 -13.89 -13.93 6.29
C MET A 59 -14.27 -13.27 4.96
N GLN A 60 -15.40 -12.56 4.89
CA GLN A 60 -15.79 -11.90 3.65
C GLN A 60 -14.83 -10.78 3.23
N THR A 61 -14.22 -10.04 4.18
CA THR A 61 -13.17 -9.07 3.85
C THR A 61 -11.93 -9.79 3.32
N LEU A 62 -11.53 -10.93 3.91
CA LEU A 62 -10.41 -11.73 3.42
C LEU A 62 -10.67 -12.29 2.02
N GLN A 63 -11.88 -12.77 1.74
CA GLN A 63 -12.28 -13.27 0.43
C GLN A 63 -12.23 -12.17 -0.65
N LEU A 64 -12.67 -10.96 -0.30
CA LEU A 64 -12.55 -9.78 -1.18
C LEU A 64 -11.08 -9.38 -1.37
N LEU A 65 -10.30 -9.25 -0.29
CA LEU A 65 -8.88 -8.90 -0.37
C LEU A 65 -8.06 -9.94 -1.11
N LYS A 66 -8.44 -11.22 -1.10
CA LYS A 66 -7.78 -12.24 -1.92
C LYS A 66 -8.01 -12.05 -3.41
N GLN A 67 -9.18 -11.52 -3.79
CA GLN A 67 -9.54 -11.27 -5.18
C GLN A 67 -9.07 -9.90 -5.68
N TYR A 68 -9.19 -8.85 -4.87
CA TYR A 68 -8.96 -7.47 -5.27
C TYR A 68 -7.73 -6.91 -4.55
N ASP A 69 -6.76 -6.45 -5.32
CA ASP A 69 -5.54 -5.81 -4.82
C ASP A 69 -5.69 -4.29 -4.89
N VAL A 70 -5.43 -3.58 -3.79
CA VAL A 70 -5.45 -2.11 -3.76
C VAL A 70 -4.43 -1.45 -4.72
N ARG A 71 -3.43 -2.20 -5.20
CA ARG A 71 -2.49 -1.76 -6.24
C ARG A 71 -3.07 -1.83 -7.66
N ASN A 72 -4.20 -2.50 -7.84
CA ASN A 72 -4.92 -2.64 -9.10
C ASN A 72 -6.43 -2.71 -8.85
N MET A 73 -7.00 -1.63 -8.31
CA MET A 73 -8.41 -1.55 -7.97
C MET A 73 -9.01 -0.23 -8.47
N SER A 74 -10.25 -0.28 -8.94
CA SER A 74 -11.00 0.92 -9.30
C SER A 74 -11.29 1.78 -8.06
N GLY A 75 -11.41 3.10 -8.24
CA GLY A 75 -11.80 4.00 -7.14
C GLY A 75 -13.18 3.65 -6.58
N LYS A 76 -14.09 3.14 -7.42
CA LYS A 76 -15.41 2.66 -6.98
C LYS A 76 -15.27 1.46 -6.03
N ASP A 77 -14.49 0.46 -6.40
CA ASP A 77 -14.32 -0.75 -5.59
C ASP A 77 -13.57 -0.45 -4.29
N LEU A 78 -12.60 0.47 -4.32
CA LEU A 78 -11.90 0.90 -3.11
C LEU A 78 -12.83 1.61 -2.13
N ALA A 79 -13.72 2.48 -2.62
CA ALA A 79 -14.75 3.12 -1.79
C ALA A 79 -15.70 2.09 -1.16
N VAL A 80 -16.09 1.06 -1.92
CA VAL A 80 -16.93 -0.02 -1.39
C VAL A 80 -16.19 -0.82 -0.33
N LEU A 81 -14.92 -1.18 -0.58
CA LEU A 81 -14.09 -1.91 0.37
C LEU A 81 -13.90 -1.11 1.67
N SER A 82 -13.59 0.19 1.59
CA SER A 82 -13.43 1.04 2.78
C SER A 82 -14.71 1.10 3.60
N ASP A 83 -15.86 1.22 2.94
CA ASP A 83 -17.16 1.28 3.60
C ASP A 83 -17.54 -0.04 4.28
N LEU A 84 -17.23 -1.17 3.64
CA LEU A 84 -17.44 -2.51 4.21
C LEU A 84 -16.56 -2.74 5.43
N MET A 85 -15.27 -2.39 5.35
CA MET A 85 -14.33 -2.55 6.46
C MET A 85 -14.69 -1.63 7.63
N GLN A 86 -15.07 -0.38 7.36
CA GLN A 86 -15.53 0.56 8.39
C GLN A 86 -16.78 0.04 9.11
N ALA A 87 -17.77 -0.46 8.37
CA ALA A 87 -19.00 -1.00 8.95
C ALA A 87 -18.74 -2.22 9.86
N ARG A 88 -17.59 -2.89 9.72
CA ARG A 88 -17.17 -4.04 10.52
C ARG A 88 -16.18 -3.71 11.62
N GLY A 89 -15.77 -2.45 11.76
CA GLY A 89 -14.72 -2.04 12.69
C GLY A 89 -13.33 -2.57 12.32
N GLU A 90 -13.10 -2.86 11.03
CA GLU A 90 -11.81 -3.33 10.49
C GLU A 90 -10.97 -2.17 9.92
N MET A 91 -11.61 -1.02 9.69
CA MET A 91 -10.98 0.23 9.26
C MET A 91 -11.55 1.40 10.06
N ASP A 92 -10.67 2.30 10.48
CA ASP A 92 -11.08 3.51 11.20
C ASP A 92 -11.91 4.44 10.32
N GLY A 93 -12.88 5.12 10.94
CA GLY A 93 -13.78 6.05 10.23
C GLY A 93 -13.03 7.19 9.53
N ASP A 94 -11.98 7.72 10.15
CA ASP A 94 -11.14 8.77 9.55
C ASP A 94 -10.43 8.30 8.28
N VAL A 95 -9.95 7.05 8.26
CA VAL A 95 -9.26 6.46 7.10
C VAL A 95 -10.23 6.24 5.96
N SER A 96 -11.40 5.66 6.26
CA SER A 96 -12.48 5.45 5.29
C SER A 96 -12.96 6.78 4.70
N ALA A 97 -13.19 7.79 5.54
CA ALA A 97 -13.59 9.13 5.10
C ALA A 97 -12.50 9.81 4.25
N GLY A 98 -11.22 9.64 4.59
CA GLY A 98 -10.10 10.14 3.78
C GLY A 98 -10.06 9.51 2.38
N ILE A 99 -10.23 8.19 2.30
CA ILE A 99 -10.31 7.45 1.02
C ILE A 99 -11.48 7.97 0.18
N ARG A 100 -12.68 8.00 0.77
CA ARG A 100 -13.90 8.44 0.07
C ARG A 100 -13.81 9.89 -0.39
N GLY A 101 -13.34 10.78 0.47
CA GLY A 101 -13.18 12.20 0.18
C GLY A 101 -12.26 12.45 -1.01
N ASP A 102 -11.14 11.74 -1.13
CA ASP A 102 -10.26 11.88 -2.29
C ASP A 102 -10.90 11.33 -3.57
N ILE A 103 -11.56 10.16 -3.48
CA ILE A 103 -12.25 9.53 -4.62
C ILE A 103 -13.32 10.46 -5.20
N GLU A 104 -14.11 11.11 -4.33
CA GLU A 104 -15.15 12.06 -4.72
C GLU A 104 -14.57 13.37 -5.24
N ALA A 105 -13.63 13.99 -4.50
CA ALA A 105 -13.10 15.31 -4.84
C ALA A 105 -12.24 15.31 -6.13
N LYS A 106 -11.66 14.16 -6.51
CA LYS A 106 -10.72 14.05 -7.63
C LYS A 106 -11.26 13.25 -8.82
N GLY A 107 -12.53 12.84 -8.77
CA GLY A 107 -13.19 12.15 -9.89
C GLY A 107 -12.63 10.74 -10.16
N TRP A 108 -11.95 10.13 -9.20
CA TRP A 108 -11.40 8.78 -9.34
C TRP A 108 -12.50 7.70 -9.33
N LYS A 109 -13.71 8.03 -8.87
CA LYS A 109 -14.86 7.12 -8.82
C LYS A 109 -15.20 6.47 -10.17
N THR A 110 -14.92 7.16 -11.29
CA THR A 110 -15.22 6.69 -12.65
C THR A 110 -13.98 6.29 -13.45
N ALA A 111 -12.78 6.37 -12.85
CA ALA A 111 -11.56 5.93 -13.51
C ALA A 111 -11.42 4.40 -13.42
N GLY A 112 -10.68 3.83 -14.37
CA GLY A 112 -10.31 2.42 -14.34
C GLY A 112 -9.36 2.07 -13.18
N ASP A 113 -8.93 0.81 -13.13
CA ASP A 113 -8.03 0.33 -12.09
C ASP A 113 -6.78 1.19 -11.98
N SER A 114 -6.42 1.51 -10.74
CA SER A 114 -5.27 2.35 -10.44
C SER A 114 -4.55 1.86 -9.19
N ASN A 115 -3.29 2.22 -9.06
CA ASN A 115 -2.50 1.91 -7.88
C ASN A 115 -2.81 2.92 -6.75
N ALA A 116 -3.65 2.53 -5.80
CA ALA A 116 -4.02 3.37 -4.66
C ALA A 116 -2.80 3.78 -3.83
N LEU A 117 -1.80 2.90 -3.67
CA LEU A 117 -0.57 3.21 -2.94
C LEU A 117 0.19 4.37 -3.59
N GLU A 118 0.37 4.32 -4.90
CA GLU A 118 1.06 5.38 -5.65
C GLU A 118 0.28 6.69 -5.63
N ILE A 119 -1.05 6.63 -5.75
CA ILE A 119 -1.91 7.82 -5.68
C ILE A 119 -1.75 8.51 -4.31
N PHE A 120 -1.95 7.80 -3.21
CA PHE A 120 -1.85 8.40 -1.88
C PHE A 120 -0.42 8.79 -1.51
N ALA A 121 0.60 8.05 -1.98
CA ALA A 121 2.01 8.48 -1.90
C ALA A 121 2.23 9.83 -2.57
N LYS A 122 1.74 10.00 -3.80
CA LYS A 122 1.83 11.26 -4.55
C LYS A 122 1.07 12.39 -3.84
N ARG A 123 -0.09 12.11 -3.26
CA ARG A 123 -0.87 13.13 -2.50
C ARG A 123 -0.11 13.67 -1.30
N ARG A 124 0.54 12.80 -0.54
CA ARG A 124 1.41 13.20 0.57
C ARG A 124 2.59 14.02 0.07
N ASP A 125 3.26 13.56 -0.98
CA ASP A 125 4.42 14.27 -1.57
C ASP A 125 4.02 15.68 -2.03
N GLN A 126 2.85 15.82 -2.66
CA GLN A 126 2.30 17.12 -3.07
C GLN A 126 1.97 18.04 -1.88
N ALA A 127 1.25 17.54 -0.88
CA ALA A 127 0.93 18.31 0.32
C ALA A 127 2.19 18.76 1.08
N MET A 128 3.18 17.87 1.17
CA MET A 128 4.46 18.20 1.80
C MET A 128 5.23 19.23 0.97
N ALA A 129 5.25 19.12 -0.37
CA ALA A 129 5.86 20.12 -1.24
C ALA A 129 5.28 21.53 -1.02
N GLU A 130 3.96 21.66 -0.87
CA GLU A 130 3.28 22.95 -0.59
C GLU A 130 3.71 23.53 0.77
N ILE A 131 3.78 22.70 1.81
CA ILE A 131 4.24 23.10 3.16
C ILE A 131 5.71 23.53 3.12
N LYS A 132 6.55 22.72 2.48
CA LYS A 132 7.99 22.90 2.38
C LYS A 132 8.36 24.13 1.55
N ALA A 133 7.55 24.46 0.55
CA ALA A 133 7.65 25.71 -0.17
C ALA A 133 7.05 26.92 0.56
N GLY A 134 6.45 26.72 1.73
CA GLY A 134 5.84 27.77 2.55
C GLY A 134 4.60 28.39 1.93
N GLU A 135 3.91 27.71 1.01
CA GLU A 135 2.62 28.15 0.46
C GLU A 135 1.49 28.00 1.47
N VAL A 136 1.65 27.03 2.38
CA VAL A 136 0.73 26.71 3.46
C VAL A 136 1.52 26.41 4.72
N THR A 137 0.89 26.55 5.89
CA THR A 137 1.54 26.20 7.16
C THR A 137 1.35 24.72 7.49
N MET A 138 2.34 24.12 8.17
CA MET A 138 2.20 22.77 8.73
C MET A 138 0.93 22.67 9.60
N LYS A 139 0.67 23.68 10.44
CA LYS A 139 -0.52 23.72 11.31
C LYS A 139 -1.84 23.64 10.53
N SER A 140 -1.92 24.24 9.34
CA SER A 140 -3.12 24.17 8.50
C SER A 140 -3.28 22.85 7.74
N TYR A 141 -2.19 22.11 7.52
CA TYR A 141 -2.19 20.86 6.74
C TYR A 141 -1.90 19.60 7.57
N ASP A 142 -1.66 19.74 8.87
CA ASP A 142 -1.35 18.64 9.79
C ASP A 142 -2.42 17.55 9.74
N PHE A 143 -3.70 17.94 9.75
CA PHE A 143 -4.81 17.00 9.61
C PHE A 143 -4.77 16.23 8.28
N ILE A 144 -4.44 16.90 7.17
CA ILE A 144 -4.33 16.28 5.83
C ILE A 144 -3.14 15.32 5.79
N LEU A 145 -1.98 15.73 6.33
CA LEU A 145 -0.78 14.89 6.36
C LEU A 145 -0.97 13.66 7.24
N GLN A 146 -1.52 13.81 8.45
CA GLN A 146 -1.83 12.69 9.34
C GLN A 146 -2.90 11.78 8.74
N GLY A 147 -3.90 12.34 8.05
CA GLY A 147 -4.89 11.57 7.30
C GLY A 147 -4.23 10.74 6.19
N ASN A 148 -3.43 11.37 5.33
CA ASN A 148 -2.70 10.70 4.26
C ASN A 148 -1.75 9.61 4.78
N ALA A 149 -1.05 9.85 5.89
CA ALA A 149 -0.17 8.87 6.50
C ALA A 149 -0.94 7.64 7.00
N ARG A 150 -2.05 7.84 7.72
CA ARG A 150 -2.92 6.74 8.19
C ARG A 150 -3.54 5.95 7.03
N VAL A 151 -3.98 6.65 5.97
CA VAL A 151 -4.49 5.98 4.76
C VAL A 151 -3.40 5.16 4.07
N GLN A 152 -2.19 5.71 3.91
CA GLN A 152 -1.07 4.96 3.33
C GLN A 152 -0.71 3.73 4.15
N GLU A 153 -0.66 3.85 5.48
CA GLU A 153 -0.40 2.71 6.37
C GLU A 153 -1.44 1.60 6.19
N MET A 154 -2.73 1.97 6.18
CA MET A 154 -3.82 1.02 5.94
C MET A 154 -3.72 0.37 4.56
N LEU A 155 -3.48 1.14 3.49
CA LEU A 155 -3.36 0.58 2.14
C LEU A 155 -2.14 -0.34 2.01
N ASN A 156 -1.00 0.00 2.65
CA ASN A 156 0.17 -0.88 2.68
C ASN A 156 -0.16 -2.20 3.39
N ARG A 157 -0.88 -2.14 4.51
CA ARG A 157 -1.36 -3.33 5.22
C ARG A 157 -2.28 -4.17 4.34
N LEU A 158 -3.21 -3.54 3.62
CA LEU A 158 -4.12 -4.23 2.71
C LEU A 158 -3.39 -4.94 1.56
N ALA A 159 -2.37 -4.29 0.97
CA ALA A 159 -1.54 -4.91 -0.06
C ALA A 159 -0.72 -6.08 0.50
N GLY A 160 -0.14 -5.94 1.71
CA GLY A 160 0.55 -7.05 2.38
C GLY A 160 -0.37 -8.22 2.73
N LEU A 161 -1.60 -7.94 3.14
CA LEU A 161 -2.63 -8.97 3.37
C LEU A 161 -3.07 -9.64 2.06
N HIS A 162 -3.20 -8.88 0.97
CA HIS A 162 -3.48 -9.46 -0.35
C HIS A 162 -2.41 -10.47 -0.74
N ASP A 163 -1.13 -10.11 -0.61
CA ASP A 163 0.02 -10.97 -0.90
C ASP A 163 -0.03 -12.25 -0.04
N ALA A 164 -0.22 -12.09 1.28
CA ALA A 164 -0.36 -13.20 2.23
C ALA A 164 -1.49 -14.18 1.86
N LEU A 165 -2.63 -13.67 1.42
CA LEU A 165 -3.81 -14.46 1.13
C LEU A 165 -3.67 -15.29 -0.15
N GLN A 166 -2.74 -14.96 -1.05
CA GLN A 166 -2.54 -15.73 -2.28
C GLN A 166 -2.09 -17.16 -1.98
N GLU A 167 -1.31 -17.35 -0.92
CA GLU A 167 -0.79 -18.66 -0.49
C GLU A 167 -1.73 -19.38 0.50
N ASP A 168 -2.75 -18.72 1.03
CA ASP A 168 -3.61 -19.28 2.07
C ASP A 168 -4.83 -20.01 1.49
N ASP A 169 -4.72 -21.33 1.31
CA ASP A 169 -5.79 -22.19 0.79
C ASP A 169 -7.06 -22.21 1.67
N SER A 170 -6.97 -21.79 2.94
CA SER A 170 -8.14 -21.76 3.82
C SER A 170 -9.09 -20.60 3.51
N VAL A 171 -8.66 -19.63 2.69
CA VAL A 171 -9.49 -18.53 2.20
C VAL A 171 -9.72 -18.68 0.70
N GLN A 172 -10.98 -18.78 0.30
CA GLN A 172 -11.37 -18.80 -1.11
C GLN A 172 -11.52 -17.36 -1.64
N ALA A 173 -11.10 -17.08 -2.86
CA ALA A 173 -11.26 -15.75 -3.44
C ALA A 173 -12.74 -15.47 -3.77
N ALA A 174 -13.16 -14.22 -3.62
CA ALA A 174 -14.45 -13.76 -4.13
C ALA A 174 -14.54 -13.93 -5.66
N ALA A 175 -15.72 -14.25 -6.18
CA ALA A 175 -16.01 -14.27 -7.61
C ALA A 175 -15.87 -12.86 -8.23
N ASP A 176 -15.79 -12.82 -9.56
CA ASP A 176 -15.84 -11.56 -10.30
C ASP A 176 -17.16 -10.83 -10.00
N GLY A 177 -17.08 -9.53 -9.75
CA GLY A 177 -18.23 -8.75 -9.26
C GLY A 177 -18.52 -8.89 -7.76
N GLY A 178 -17.72 -9.69 -7.03
CA GLY A 178 -17.85 -9.87 -5.58
C GLY A 178 -17.87 -8.57 -4.76
N MET A 179 -17.19 -7.51 -5.22
CA MET A 179 -17.24 -6.20 -4.57
C MET A 179 -18.63 -5.56 -4.65
N SER A 180 -19.26 -5.59 -5.84
CA SER A 180 -20.64 -5.11 -6.02
C SER A 180 -21.62 -5.96 -5.21
N GLN A 181 -21.46 -7.28 -5.22
CA GLN A 181 -22.30 -8.17 -4.41
C GLN A 181 -22.16 -7.88 -2.91
N ALA A 182 -20.95 -7.57 -2.43
CA ALA A 182 -20.73 -7.20 -1.04
C ALA A 182 -21.41 -5.87 -0.68
N ALA A 183 -21.37 -4.88 -1.58
CA ALA A 183 -22.12 -3.63 -1.42
C ALA A 183 -23.63 -3.88 -1.35
N ASP A 184 -24.16 -4.73 -2.24
CA ASP A 184 -25.58 -5.07 -2.28
C ASP A 184 -26.03 -5.76 -0.99
N VAL A 185 -25.25 -6.76 -0.53
CA VAL A 185 -25.50 -7.46 0.73
C VAL A 185 -25.46 -6.50 1.92
N LYS A 186 -24.52 -5.54 1.96
CA LYS A 186 -24.48 -4.51 3.01
C LYS A 186 -25.75 -3.66 3.01
N ARG A 187 -26.13 -3.11 1.84
CA ARG A 187 -27.34 -2.27 1.70
C ARG A 187 -28.61 -3.04 2.09
N PHE A 188 -28.69 -4.30 1.69
CA PHE A 188 -29.76 -5.22 2.08
C PHE A 188 -29.82 -5.44 3.61
N ASN A 189 -28.67 -5.67 4.25
CA ASN A 189 -28.59 -5.86 5.70
C ASN A 189 -28.97 -4.58 6.47
N ASP A 190 -28.55 -3.41 5.99
CA ASP A 190 -28.94 -2.13 6.58
C ASP A 190 -30.45 -1.88 6.43
N TRP A 191 -30.99 -2.12 5.25
CA TRP A 191 -32.42 -2.02 4.97
C TRP A 191 -33.26 -2.98 5.82
N SER A 192 -32.90 -4.26 5.89
CA SER A 192 -33.65 -5.26 6.66
C SER A 192 -33.64 -4.96 8.17
N ARG A 193 -32.53 -4.45 8.70
CA ARG A 193 -32.45 -3.96 10.09
C ARG A 193 -33.39 -2.78 10.32
N GLN A 194 -33.41 -1.81 9.40
CA GLN A 194 -34.32 -0.66 9.48
C GLN A 194 -35.79 -1.09 9.43
N GLN A 195 -36.15 -2.03 8.54
CA GLN A 195 -37.53 -2.55 8.48
C GLN A 195 -37.92 -3.32 9.76
N GLY A 196 -37.01 -4.12 10.32
CA GLY A 196 -37.26 -4.85 11.56
C GLY A 196 -37.45 -3.97 12.79
N GLN A 197 -36.91 -2.75 12.79
CA GLN A 197 -37.03 -1.78 13.89
C GLN A 197 -38.17 -0.77 13.70
N ARG A 198 -38.90 -0.86 12.59
CA ARG A 198 -39.84 0.18 12.19
C ARG A 198 -41.15 0.11 12.97
N GLN A 199 -41.65 1.28 13.37
CA GLN A 199 -42.98 1.41 13.97
C GLN A 199 -44.08 1.34 12.88
N PRO A 200 -45.22 0.66 13.14
CA PRO A 200 -46.29 0.46 12.15
C PRO A 200 -46.86 1.75 11.55
N ASP A 201 -46.88 2.84 12.33
CA ASP A 201 -47.52 4.11 11.97
C ASP A 201 -46.52 5.22 11.57
N GLY A 202 -45.26 4.87 11.30
CA GLY A 202 -44.24 5.83 10.87
C GLY A 202 -44.39 6.26 9.40
N PRO A 203 -43.91 7.46 9.02
CA PRO A 203 -43.97 7.95 7.64
C PRO A 203 -43.34 6.96 6.65
N ALA A 204 -43.88 6.90 5.43
CA ALA A 204 -43.37 6.05 4.36
C ALA A 204 -41.89 6.37 4.09
N PRO A 205 -41.00 5.36 4.03
CA PRO A 205 -39.58 5.60 3.82
C PRO A 205 -39.36 5.94 2.35
N SER A 206 -38.47 6.89 2.09
CA SER A 206 -37.94 7.05 0.74
C SER A 206 -36.69 6.18 0.62
N PHE A 207 -36.54 5.52 -0.53
CA PHE A 207 -35.37 4.74 -0.88
C PHE A 207 -34.77 5.29 -2.16
N ASP A 208 -33.45 5.45 -2.20
CA ASP A 208 -32.75 5.68 -3.45
C ASP A 208 -32.79 4.41 -4.33
N GLN A 209 -32.64 4.61 -5.64
CA GLN A 209 -32.68 3.52 -6.63
C GLN A 209 -31.61 2.47 -6.35
N ASP A 210 -30.44 2.93 -5.94
CA ASP A 210 -29.26 2.15 -5.55
C ASP A 210 -29.55 1.13 -4.44
N THR A 211 -30.38 1.50 -3.47
CA THR A 211 -30.85 0.64 -2.38
C THR A 211 -31.93 -0.32 -2.84
N VAL A 212 -32.85 0.14 -3.70
CA VAL A 212 -33.87 -0.72 -4.30
C VAL A 212 -33.23 -1.84 -5.10
N ASP A 213 -32.32 -1.51 -6.02
CA ASP A 213 -31.65 -2.48 -6.89
C ASP A 213 -30.83 -3.48 -6.07
N ALA A 214 -30.05 -3.01 -5.09
CA ALA A 214 -29.28 -3.85 -4.17
C ALA A 214 -30.14 -4.87 -3.41
N VAL A 215 -31.31 -4.44 -2.92
CA VAL A 215 -32.25 -5.30 -2.19
C VAL A 215 -32.85 -6.35 -3.12
N MET A 216 -33.29 -5.95 -4.32
CA MET A 216 -33.87 -6.88 -5.29
C MET A 216 -32.85 -7.91 -5.77
N ASN A 217 -31.64 -7.47 -6.13
CA ASN A 217 -30.55 -8.35 -6.55
C ASN A 217 -30.19 -9.36 -5.45
N THR A 218 -30.11 -8.91 -4.19
CA THR A 218 -29.80 -9.78 -3.06
C THR A 218 -30.90 -10.81 -2.82
N LEU A 219 -32.17 -10.40 -2.87
CA LEU A 219 -33.31 -11.31 -2.70
C LEU A 219 -33.41 -12.34 -3.84
N GLN A 220 -33.18 -11.92 -5.07
CA GLN A 220 -33.13 -12.83 -6.21
C GLN A 220 -32.01 -13.87 -6.06
N ARG A 221 -30.83 -13.46 -5.58
CA ARG A 221 -29.71 -14.39 -5.29
C ARG A 221 -30.01 -15.37 -4.16
N LEU A 222 -30.79 -14.95 -3.16
CA LEU A 222 -31.30 -15.83 -2.12
C LEU A 222 -32.41 -16.79 -2.60
N GLY A 223 -32.87 -16.66 -3.85
CA GLY A 223 -33.97 -17.46 -4.40
C GLY A 223 -35.34 -17.04 -3.88
N VAL A 224 -35.49 -15.80 -3.39
CA VAL A 224 -36.76 -15.28 -2.92
C VAL A 224 -37.70 -15.03 -4.10
N GLY A 225 -38.90 -15.60 -4.04
CA GLY A 225 -39.95 -15.34 -5.02
C GLY A 225 -40.44 -13.89 -4.94
N LEU A 226 -39.90 -13.03 -5.81
CA LEU A 226 -40.33 -11.64 -5.94
C LEU A 226 -41.56 -11.57 -6.88
N PRO A 227 -42.59 -10.78 -6.54
CA PRO A 227 -43.72 -10.55 -7.43
C PRO A 227 -43.25 -9.85 -8.73
N PRO A 228 -43.94 -10.07 -9.87
CA PRO A 228 -43.58 -9.47 -11.13
C PRO A 228 -43.61 -7.94 -11.04
N GLU A 229 -42.64 -7.27 -11.69
CA GLU A 229 -42.61 -5.81 -11.80
C GLU A 229 -43.94 -5.33 -12.39
N SER A 230 -44.67 -4.49 -11.65
CA SER A 230 -45.79 -3.77 -12.21
C SER A 230 -45.32 -2.37 -12.60
N ASP A 231 -45.61 -1.96 -13.84
CA ASP A 231 -45.23 -0.66 -14.41
C ASP A 231 -45.80 0.56 -13.63
N GLN A 232 -46.68 0.30 -12.65
CA GLN A 232 -47.36 1.31 -11.82
C GLN A 232 -46.87 1.35 -10.36
N ALA A 233 -46.05 0.39 -9.90
CA ALA A 233 -45.57 0.39 -8.52
C ALA A 233 -44.37 1.34 -8.35
N GLY A 234 -44.50 2.34 -7.49
CA GLY A 234 -43.38 3.16 -7.07
C GLY A 234 -42.36 2.35 -6.24
N GLY A 235 -41.13 2.88 -6.09
CA GLY A 235 -40.08 2.20 -5.32
C GLY A 235 -40.46 1.83 -3.88
N ALA A 236 -41.34 2.59 -3.24
CA ALA A 236 -41.84 2.29 -1.89
C ALA A 236 -42.73 1.02 -1.85
N ASP A 237 -43.63 0.86 -2.82
CA ASP A 237 -44.51 -0.32 -2.91
C ASP A 237 -43.71 -1.58 -3.22
N ARG A 238 -42.74 -1.46 -4.14
CA ARG A 238 -41.80 -2.53 -4.49
C ARG A 238 -41.02 -3.02 -3.27
N MET A 239 -40.53 -2.08 -2.46
CA MET A 239 -39.79 -2.39 -1.24
C MET A 239 -40.67 -2.99 -0.13
N ALA A 240 -41.93 -2.57 -0.02
CA ALA A 240 -42.88 -3.18 0.91
C ALA A 240 -43.21 -4.64 0.51
N GLN A 241 -43.33 -4.92 -0.78
CA GLN A 241 -43.51 -6.28 -1.30
C GLN A 241 -42.26 -7.14 -1.05
N ALA A 242 -41.07 -6.61 -1.32
CA ALA A 242 -39.81 -7.29 -1.03
C ALA A 242 -39.67 -7.66 0.45
N TRP A 243 -40.05 -6.78 1.37
CA TRP A 243 -40.03 -7.09 2.81
C TRP A 243 -40.95 -8.25 3.17
N LYS A 244 -42.17 -8.29 2.63
CA LYS A 244 -43.11 -9.40 2.84
C LYS A 244 -42.55 -10.72 2.30
N SER A 245 -42.04 -10.72 1.07
CA SER A 245 -41.43 -11.91 0.47
C SER A 245 -40.21 -12.39 1.27
N TYR A 246 -39.37 -11.47 1.74
CA TYR A 246 -38.22 -11.80 2.57
C TYR A 246 -38.62 -12.40 3.92
N GLN A 247 -39.62 -11.85 4.61
CA GLN A 247 -40.12 -12.43 5.86
C GLN A 247 -40.66 -13.85 5.67
N ALA A 248 -41.40 -14.09 4.59
CA ALA A 248 -41.91 -15.42 4.26
C ALA A 248 -40.76 -16.41 3.97
N TRP A 249 -39.74 -15.97 3.23
CA TRP A 249 -38.55 -16.77 2.97
C TRP A 249 -37.74 -17.04 4.25
N GLN A 250 -37.52 -16.04 5.09
CA GLN A 250 -36.77 -16.17 6.34
C GLN A 250 -37.42 -17.16 7.32
N ALA A 251 -38.76 -17.24 7.32
CA ALA A 251 -39.50 -18.24 8.09
C ALA A 251 -39.22 -19.68 7.62
N GLN A 252 -38.90 -19.86 6.33
CA GLN A 252 -38.54 -21.16 5.74
C GLN A 252 -37.04 -21.46 5.83
N HIS A 253 -36.20 -20.41 5.89
CA HIS A 253 -34.73 -20.48 5.91
C HIS A 253 -34.15 -19.79 7.16
N PRO A 254 -34.44 -20.29 8.38
CA PRO A 254 -33.98 -19.65 9.60
C PRO A 254 -32.45 -19.69 9.72
N GLY A 255 -31.83 -18.51 9.84
CA GLY A 255 -30.38 -18.37 10.03
C GLY A 255 -29.55 -18.34 8.74
N GLU A 256 -30.17 -18.51 7.56
CA GLU A 256 -29.49 -18.26 6.29
C GLU A 256 -29.24 -16.75 6.10
N GLN A 257 -28.09 -16.42 5.52
CA GLN A 257 -27.66 -15.05 5.27
C GLN A 257 -27.20 -14.90 3.84
N ALA A 258 -27.38 -13.71 3.27
CA ALA A 258 -26.82 -13.39 1.98
C ALA A 258 -25.29 -13.37 2.06
N LYS A 259 -24.65 -14.18 1.21
CA LYS A 259 -23.19 -14.25 1.08
C LYS A 259 -22.79 -13.70 -0.29
N ILE A 260 -21.50 -13.47 -0.50
CA ILE A 260 -20.96 -13.23 -1.84
C ILE A 260 -20.61 -14.55 -2.50
N ASP A 261 -20.65 -14.57 -3.83
CA ASP A 261 -20.22 -15.73 -4.59
C ASP A 261 -18.69 -15.86 -4.51
N LEU A 262 -18.22 -17.10 -4.44
CA LEU A 262 -16.79 -17.43 -4.35
C LEU A 262 -16.35 -18.04 -5.67
N GLN A 263 -15.11 -17.77 -6.09
CA GLN A 263 -14.52 -18.42 -7.27
C GLN A 263 -14.52 -19.92 -7.07
N ALA A 264 -14.81 -20.70 -8.12
CA ALA A 264 -14.68 -22.15 -8.05
C ALA A 264 -13.28 -22.53 -7.51
N PRO A 265 -13.17 -23.55 -6.63
CA PRO A 265 -11.87 -24.05 -6.21
C PRO A 265 -11.05 -24.35 -7.46
N ARG A 266 -9.82 -23.83 -7.55
CA ARG A 266 -8.94 -24.19 -8.66
C ARG A 266 -8.84 -25.72 -8.69
N GLU A 267 -9.25 -26.34 -9.79
CA GLU A 267 -8.95 -27.75 -10.00
C GLU A 267 -7.43 -27.90 -9.87
N LYS A 268 -6.99 -28.83 -9.01
CA LYS A 268 -5.58 -29.21 -8.97
C LYS A 268 -5.17 -29.50 -10.41
N PRO A 269 -4.10 -28.87 -10.94
CA PRO A 269 -3.62 -29.24 -12.25
C PRO A 269 -3.41 -30.75 -12.24
N ALA A 270 -3.97 -31.44 -13.23
CA ALA A 270 -3.56 -32.78 -13.55
C ALA A 270 -2.03 -32.78 -13.65
N THR A 271 -1.41 -33.81 -13.09
CA THR A 271 0.03 -34.06 -13.05
C THR A 271 0.70 -33.58 -14.34
N PRO A 272 1.80 -32.83 -14.28
CA PRO A 272 2.42 -32.28 -15.48
C PRO A 272 2.81 -33.41 -16.46
N PRO A 273 2.69 -33.21 -17.78
CA PRO A 273 3.29 -34.12 -18.74
C PRO A 273 4.81 -34.07 -18.61
N GLY A 274 5.43 -35.21 -18.91
CA GLY A 274 6.82 -35.57 -18.61
C GLY A 274 7.91 -34.58 -19.02
N ASP A 275 9.00 -34.70 -18.27
CA ASP A 275 10.39 -34.28 -18.49
C ASP A 275 10.66 -33.30 -19.66
N PRO A 276 11.11 -32.06 -19.36
CA PRO A 276 11.73 -31.23 -20.38
C PRO A 276 13.06 -31.86 -20.82
N GLN A 277 13.13 -32.20 -22.10
CA GLN A 277 14.34 -32.57 -22.79
C GLN A 277 15.35 -31.42 -22.65
N ALA A 278 16.47 -31.69 -21.97
CA ALA A 278 17.56 -30.75 -21.80
C ALA A 278 18.07 -30.26 -23.16
N SER A 279 17.75 -29.02 -23.52
CA SER A 279 18.47 -28.29 -24.56
C SER A 279 19.72 -27.70 -23.93
N ALA A 280 20.88 -28.16 -24.39
CA ALA A 280 22.17 -27.66 -23.98
C ALA A 280 22.28 -26.16 -24.36
N ALA A 281 22.26 -25.29 -23.35
CA ALA A 281 22.68 -23.92 -23.47
C ALA A 281 24.22 -23.85 -23.56
N PRO A 282 24.80 -22.85 -24.27
CA PRO A 282 26.25 -22.68 -24.32
C PRO A 282 26.78 -22.34 -22.93
N ALA A 283 27.89 -22.98 -22.55
CA ALA A 283 28.53 -22.82 -21.25
C ALA A 283 28.77 -21.34 -20.93
N ALA A 284 27.99 -20.81 -19.99
CA ALA A 284 28.37 -19.62 -19.24
C ALA A 284 29.71 -19.92 -18.57
N ARG A 285 30.71 -19.07 -18.80
CA ARG A 285 32.01 -19.16 -18.12
C ARG A 285 31.76 -19.11 -16.62
N THR A 286 31.91 -20.24 -15.96
CA THR A 286 31.92 -20.33 -14.51
C THR A 286 33.23 -19.69 -14.05
N GLU A 287 33.19 -18.45 -13.58
CA GLU A 287 34.28 -17.92 -12.78
C GLU A 287 34.42 -18.80 -11.54
N ALA A 288 35.62 -19.32 -11.29
CA ALA A 288 35.89 -20.14 -10.12
C ALA A 288 35.49 -19.37 -8.85
N PRO A 289 34.84 -20.01 -7.86
CA PRO A 289 34.46 -19.34 -6.63
C PRO A 289 35.69 -18.70 -5.99
N ALA A 290 35.61 -17.41 -5.69
CA ALA A 290 36.69 -16.68 -5.04
C ALA A 290 37.11 -17.41 -3.76
N SER A 291 38.41 -17.65 -3.58
CA SER A 291 38.95 -18.31 -2.38
C SER A 291 38.41 -17.63 -1.10
N PRO A 292 38.13 -18.37 -0.01
CA PRO A 292 37.54 -17.82 1.22
C PRO A 292 38.29 -16.60 1.78
N ARG A 293 39.61 -16.55 1.57
CA ARG A 293 40.45 -15.41 1.95
C ARG A 293 40.15 -14.14 1.16
N ARG A 294 39.98 -14.24 -0.17
CA ARG A 294 39.56 -13.13 -1.03
C ARG A 294 38.15 -12.63 -0.67
N GLN A 295 37.24 -13.53 -0.28
CA GLN A 295 35.92 -13.14 0.20
C GLN A 295 35.99 -12.38 1.53
N ALA A 296 36.82 -12.85 2.48
CA ALA A 296 37.03 -12.17 3.76
C ALA A 296 37.69 -10.80 3.57
N ASP A 297 38.68 -10.69 2.67
CA ASP A 297 39.35 -9.43 2.37
C ASP A 297 38.38 -8.43 1.69
N ALA A 298 37.55 -8.89 0.75
CA ALA A 298 36.51 -8.06 0.12
C ALA A 298 35.43 -7.59 1.12
N LEU A 299 35.02 -8.46 2.06
CA LEU A 299 34.11 -8.09 3.14
C LEU A 299 34.74 -7.05 4.08
N ASN A 300 36.00 -7.22 4.45
CA ASN A 300 36.72 -6.26 5.30
C ASN A 300 36.86 -4.90 4.61
N GLN A 301 37.21 -4.87 3.32
CA GLN A 301 37.26 -3.63 2.54
C GLN A 301 35.89 -2.95 2.46
N ARG A 302 34.83 -3.74 2.24
CA ARG A 302 33.45 -3.23 2.28
C ARG A 302 33.13 -2.58 3.63
N PHE A 303 33.40 -3.26 4.74
CA PHE A 303 33.12 -2.71 6.07
C PHE A 303 33.92 -1.43 6.35
N GLN A 304 35.16 -1.34 5.87
CA GLN A 304 35.97 -0.13 6.02
C GLN A 304 35.38 1.05 5.25
N LEU A 305 34.97 0.85 3.99
CA LEU A 305 34.32 1.88 3.18
C LEU A 305 32.98 2.31 3.79
N GLU A 306 32.17 1.36 4.22
CA GLU A 306 30.88 1.65 4.86
C GLU A 306 31.06 2.43 6.17
N ALA A 307 32.09 2.12 6.95
CA ALA A 307 32.43 2.86 8.17
C ALA A 307 33.00 4.26 7.88
N GLN A 308 33.82 4.41 6.83
CA GLN A 308 34.41 5.69 6.42
C GLN A 308 33.34 6.70 6.00
N TYR A 309 32.37 6.27 5.19
CA TYR A 309 31.34 7.14 4.64
C TYR A 309 30.02 7.11 5.41
N GLY A 310 29.87 6.20 6.38
CA GLY A 310 28.63 6.02 7.14
C GLY A 310 27.44 5.59 6.29
N MET A 311 27.70 4.91 5.15
CA MET A 311 26.69 4.57 4.16
C MET A 311 27.01 3.20 3.54
N SER A 312 25.98 2.46 3.14
CA SER A 312 26.17 1.15 2.50
C SER A 312 26.95 1.26 1.18
N LEU A 313 27.76 0.25 0.87
CA LEU A 313 28.57 0.24 -0.35
C LEU A 313 27.72 0.39 -1.63
N PRO A 314 26.57 -0.29 -1.80
CA PRO A 314 25.71 -0.06 -2.97
C PRO A 314 25.30 1.40 -3.14
N MET A 315 25.06 2.12 -2.05
CA MET A 315 24.69 3.53 -2.14
C MET A 315 25.87 4.42 -2.51
N LEU A 316 27.07 4.14 -2.02
CA LEU A 316 28.29 4.82 -2.45
C LEU A 316 28.55 4.61 -3.94
N GLN A 317 28.35 3.38 -4.44
CA GLN A 317 28.50 3.06 -5.86
C GLN A 317 27.52 3.87 -6.72
N VAL A 318 26.25 4.00 -6.27
CA VAL A 318 25.23 4.81 -6.95
C VAL A 318 25.62 6.29 -6.93
N LEU A 319 25.99 6.83 -5.77
CA LEU A 319 26.37 8.23 -5.63
C LEU A 319 27.62 8.57 -6.43
N LYS A 320 28.56 7.64 -6.60
CA LYS A 320 29.70 7.81 -7.51
C LYS A 320 29.27 7.87 -8.99
N GLY A 321 28.21 7.15 -9.36
CA GLY A 321 27.67 7.12 -10.73
C GLY A 321 26.67 8.24 -11.07
N VAL A 322 26.11 8.92 -10.06
CA VAL A 322 25.04 9.91 -10.24
C VAL A 322 25.54 11.29 -9.85
N ASP A 323 25.70 12.16 -10.84
CA ASP A 323 25.97 13.56 -10.62
C ASP A 323 24.68 14.33 -10.37
N VAL A 324 24.47 14.77 -9.13
CA VAL A 324 23.30 15.56 -8.70
C VAL A 324 23.17 16.87 -9.47
N ALA A 325 24.27 17.46 -9.95
CA ALA A 325 24.23 18.71 -10.70
C ALA A 325 23.64 18.53 -12.11
N ASN A 326 23.79 17.35 -12.69
CA ASN A 326 23.32 17.01 -14.04
C ASN A 326 22.13 16.04 -14.05
N ALA A 327 21.64 15.64 -12.87
CA ALA A 327 20.52 14.73 -12.73
C ALA A 327 19.19 15.39 -13.14
N SER A 328 18.33 14.64 -13.82
CA SER A 328 16.95 15.04 -14.05
C SER A 328 16.16 15.10 -12.74
N MET A 329 15.02 15.80 -12.73
CA MET A 329 14.15 15.87 -11.56
C MET A 329 13.64 14.49 -11.11
N ASP A 330 13.32 13.63 -12.08
CA ASP A 330 12.92 12.25 -11.78
C ASP A 330 14.08 11.45 -11.16
N GLN A 331 15.31 11.65 -11.65
CA GLN A 331 16.49 11.01 -11.06
C GLN A 331 16.76 11.50 -9.64
N LEU A 332 16.59 12.78 -9.36
CA LEU A 332 16.74 13.33 -8.00
C LEU A 332 15.65 12.83 -7.06
N LYS A 333 14.41 12.73 -7.54
CA LYS A 333 13.30 12.15 -6.79
C LYS A 333 13.57 10.68 -6.46
N GLN A 334 14.04 9.90 -7.44
CA GLN A 334 14.41 8.51 -7.24
C GLN A 334 15.59 8.37 -6.26
N LEU A 335 16.64 9.17 -6.44
CA LEU A 335 17.81 9.19 -5.55
C LEU A 335 17.41 9.54 -4.12
N GLY A 336 16.60 10.58 -3.91
CA GLY A 336 16.11 10.99 -2.59
C GLY A 336 15.32 9.87 -1.90
N LYS A 337 14.41 9.21 -2.63
CA LYS A 337 13.65 8.05 -2.12
C LYS A 337 14.56 6.87 -1.77
N LEU A 338 15.55 6.58 -2.61
CA LEU A 338 16.52 5.51 -2.35
C LEU A 338 17.38 5.78 -1.12
N LEU A 339 17.92 6.99 -1.00
CA LEU A 339 18.73 7.39 0.15
C LEU A 339 17.90 7.38 1.44
N GLN A 340 16.65 7.83 1.40
CA GLN A 340 15.73 7.75 2.53
C GLN A 340 15.47 6.29 2.94
N ALA A 341 15.12 5.43 1.98
CA ALA A 341 14.81 4.03 2.24
C ALA A 341 15.99 3.24 2.83
N ASN A 342 17.22 3.64 2.50
CA ASN A 342 18.45 3.04 3.01
C ASN A 342 18.99 3.76 4.27
N GLY A 343 18.28 4.75 4.82
CA GLY A 343 18.69 5.49 6.02
C GLY A 343 19.86 6.47 5.80
N ALA A 344 20.28 6.69 4.55
CA ALA A 344 21.33 7.65 4.19
C ALA A 344 20.83 9.11 4.22
N LEU A 345 19.51 9.30 4.13
CA LEU A 345 18.84 10.59 4.27
C LEU A 345 17.73 10.50 5.31
N SER A 346 17.60 11.53 6.15
CA SER A 346 16.44 11.64 7.03
C SER A 346 15.16 11.92 6.21
N GLN A 347 13.99 11.62 6.77
CA GLN A 347 12.73 11.95 6.11
C GLN A 347 12.60 13.46 5.86
N ASP A 348 12.98 14.30 6.82
CA ASP A 348 12.86 15.75 6.70
C ASP A 348 13.78 16.31 5.60
N ASP A 349 14.99 15.76 5.47
CA ASP A 349 15.91 16.11 4.39
C ASP A 349 15.37 15.66 3.02
N ALA A 350 14.75 14.48 2.93
CA ALA A 350 14.17 13.99 1.68
C ALA A 350 12.95 14.83 1.28
N ASP A 351 12.10 15.15 2.26
CA ASP A 351 10.93 16.00 2.07
C ASP A 351 11.33 17.43 1.68
N SER A 352 12.49 17.92 2.13
CA SER A 352 13.00 19.24 1.74
C SER A 352 13.25 19.40 0.22
N LEU A 353 13.50 18.28 -0.49
CA LEU A 353 13.70 18.22 -1.94
C LEU A 353 12.38 18.15 -2.74
N LEU A 354 11.24 17.98 -2.08
CA LEU A 354 9.94 17.85 -2.76
C LEU A 354 9.52 19.09 -3.55
N PRO A 355 9.71 20.34 -3.08
CA PRO A 355 9.41 21.53 -3.88
C PRO A 355 10.11 21.52 -5.24
N LEU A 356 11.39 21.11 -5.28
CA LEU A 356 12.16 21.02 -6.52
C LEU A 356 11.59 19.93 -7.45
N THR A 357 11.33 18.73 -6.90
CA THR A 357 10.97 17.54 -7.70
C THR A 357 9.50 17.50 -8.11
N GLU A 358 8.57 18.04 -7.32
CA GLU A 358 7.14 18.08 -7.66
C GLU A 358 6.77 19.23 -8.61
N ARG A 359 7.58 20.30 -8.69
CA ARG A 359 7.32 21.46 -9.54
C ARG A 359 8.00 21.40 -10.91
N GLY A 360 8.84 20.39 -11.15
CA GLY A 360 9.48 20.16 -12.45
C GLY A 360 10.47 21.25 -12.86
N MET A 361 11.22 21.81 -11.91
CA MET A 361 12.18 22.88 -12.21
C MET A 361 13.47 22.29 -12.83
N VAL A 362 14.09 22.99 -13.77
CA VAL A 362 15.09 22.38 -14.69
C VAL A 362 16.54 22.45 -14.16
N ASP A 363 16.78 23.12 -13.04
CA ASP A 363 18.12 23.41 -12.54
C ASP A 363 18.22 23.12 -11.02
N PRO A 364 18.64 21.90 -10.66
CA PRO A 364 18.65 21.43 -9.28
C PRO A 364 19.48 22.31 -8.35
N MET A 365 20.69 22.67 -8.79
CA MET A 365 21.70 23.30 -7.92
C MET A 365 21.41 24.78 -7.66
N ASN A 366 20.69 25.44 -8.55
CA ASN A 366 20.40 26.87 -8.40
C ASN A 366 18.94 27.17 -8.05
N TYR A 367 18.04 26.19 -8.02
CA TYR A 367 16.65 26.43 -7.66
C TYR A 367 16.53 27.08 -6.27
N TYR A 368 17.05 26.40 -5.23
CA TYR A 368 16.97 26.89 -3.86
C TYR A 368 17.83 28.14 -3.64
N ARG A 369 18.99 28.26 -4.31
CA ARG A 369 19.82 29.47 -4.23
C ARG A 369 19.08 30.71 -4.76
N ARG A 370 18.48 30.61 -5.95
CA ARG A 370 17.69 31.71 -6.55
C ARG A 370 16.49 32.07 -5.70
N ASP A 371 15.81 31.06 -5.15
CA ASP A 371 14.69 31.29 -4.23
C ASP A 371 15.15 32.03 -2.97
N LEU A 372 16.24 31.61 -2.34
CA LEU A 372 16.82 32.28 -1.17
C LEU A 372 17.26 33.73 -1.48
N GLU A 373 17.87 33.97 -2.65
CA GLU A 373 18.24 35.31 -3.10
C GLU A 373 17.01 36.19 -3.32
N SER A 374 15.98 35.67 -3.99
CA SER A 374 14.71 36.38 -4.21
C SER A 374 14.01 36.72 -2.90
N LEU A 375 14.00 35.81 -1.92
CA LEU A 375 13.45 36.06 -0.60
C LEU A 375 14.24 37.14 0.16
N ALA A 376 15.57 37.10 0.06
CA ALA A 376 16.44 38.12 0.68
C ALA A 376 16.23 39.50 0.03
N ASP A 377 16.06 39.57 -1.28
CA ASP A 377 15.80 40.81 -2.03
C ASP A 377 14.43 41.41 -1.67
N ALA A 378 13.38 40.59 -1.66
CA ALA A 378 12.05 41.01 -1.22
C ALA A 378 12.08 41.58 0.21
N GLN A 379 12.81 40.92 1.12
CA GLN A 379 12.98 41.40 2.49
C GLN A 379 13.70 42.75 2.55
N ARG A 380 14.75 42.97 1.74
CA ARG A 380 15.48 44.26 1.67
C ARG A 380 14.59 45.40 1.17
N HIS A 381 13.68 45.10 0.25
CA HIS A 381 12.76 46.08 -0.34
C HIS A 381 11.43 46.22 0.41
N GLY A 382 11.27 45.56 1.56
CA GLY A 382 10.03 45.59 2.34
C GLY A 382 8.83 44.97 1.61
N LEU A 383 9.08 44.18 0.56
CA LEU A 383 8.06 43.49 -0.21
C LEU A 383 7.69 42.20 0.52
N LYS A 384 6.39 41.94 0.65
CA LYS A 384 5.91 40.61 1.02
C LYS A 384 5.98 39.73 -0.23
N PRO A 385 6.69 38.59 -0.22
CA PRO A 385 6.67 37.68 -1.35
C PRO A 385 5.21 37.29 -1.65
N GLN A 386 4.81 37.36 -2.92
CA GLN A 386 3.48 36.90 -3.34
C GLN A 386 3.56 35.39 -3.57
N TYR A 387 2.80 34.65 -2.79
CA TYR A 387 2.72 33.20 -2.90
C TYR A 387 1.49 32.83 -3.72
N ARG A 388 1.64 31.83 -4.59
CA ARG A 388 0.51 31.20 -5.26
C ARG A 388 -0.22 30.35 -4.21
N THR A 389 -1.07 30.99 -3.42
CA THR A 389 -1.87 30.27 -2.44
C THR A 389 -3.11 29.71 -3.12
N PRO A 390 -3.52 28.47 -2.81
CA PRO A 390 -4.85 28.01 -3.15
C PRO A 390 -5.87 29.03 -2.63
N LEU A 391 -6.80 29.46 -3.50
CA LEU A 391 -7.90 30.38 -3.14
C LEU A 391 -7.47 31.81 -2.74
N GLY A 392 -6.25 32.26 -3.07
CA GLY A 392 -5.83 33.65 -2.84
C GLY A 392 -5.58 34.03 -1.37
N MET A 393 -5.43 33.04 -0.49
CA MET A 393 -5.14 33.24 0.93
C MET A 393 -3.66 33.57 1.20
N ALA A 394 -3.22 34.77 0.84
CA ALA A 394 -1.83 35.24 1.04
C ALA A 394 -1.35 35.17 2.52
N ASP A 395 -2.27 35.15 3.48
CA ASP A 395 -1.97 35.14 4.93
C ASP A 395 -1.50 33.78 5.49
N LEU A 396 -1.52 32.70 4.68
CA LEU A 396 -1.08 31.37 5.10
C LEU A 396 0.39 31.06 4.76
N ALA A 397 1.07 31.96 4.06
CA ALA A 397 2.43 31.71 3.62
C ALA A 397 3.46 31.89 4.75
N ASN A 398 4.38 30.94 4.90
CA ASN A 398 5.40 30.94 5.93
C ASN A 398 6.80 31.21 5.33
N VAL A 399 7.15 32.49 5.19
CA VAL A 399 8.43 32.95 4.63
C VAL A 399 9.63 32.36 5.39
N ALA A 400 9.55 32.34 6.73
CA ALA A 400 10.63 31.83 7.59
C ALA A 400 10.80 30.31 7.47
N GLY A 401 9.67 29.59 7.38
CA GLY A 401 9.64 28.15 7.12
C GLY A 401 10.26 27.81 5.77
N ARG A 402 9.85 28.50 4.70
CA ARG A 402 10.42 28.35 3.36
C ARG A 402 11.93 28.60 3.37
N THR A 403 12.37 29.73 3.94
CA THR A 403 13.81 30.06 4.03
C THR A 403 14.62 28.98 4.74
N ARG A 404 14.09 28.41 5.83
CA ARG A 404 14.75 27.31 6.54
C ARG A 404 14.84 26.07 5.66
N ASN A 405 13.74 25.74 4.99
CA ASN A 405 13.65 24.53 4.20
C ASN A 405 14.49 24.61 2.91
N ASP A 406 14.51 25.77 2.24
CA ASP A 406 15.36 26.00 1.07
C ASP A 406 16.86 25.93 1.44
N LYS A 407 17.24 26.44 2.62
CA LYS A 407 18.61 26.27 3.15
C LYS A 407 18.95 24.80 3.41
N GLN A 408 18.02 24.04 3.98
CA GLN A 408 18.20 22.62 4.24
C GLN A 408 18.34 21.83 2.94
N ALA A 409 17.42 22.04 1.99
CA ALA A 409 17.44 21.39 0.69
C ALA A 409 18.73 21.72 -0.08
N GLN A 410 19.15 22.99 -0.08
CA GLN A 410 20.43 23.38 -0.66
C GLN A 410 21.62 22.66 0.00
N ALA A 411 21.64 22.58 1.33
CA ALA A 411 22.69 21.88 2.06
C ALA A 411 22.72 20.37 1.77
N VAL A 412 21.55 19.75 1.53
CA VAL A 412 21.45 18.35 1.08
C VAL A 412 22.07 18.21 -0.31
N LEU A 413 21.70 19.06 -1.27
CA LEU A 413 22.26 19.01 -2.62
C LEU A 413 23.77 19.26 -2.63
N ASP A 414 24.25 20.25 -1.87
CA ASP A 414 25.68 20.55 -1.74
C ASP A 414 26.44 19.37 -1.10
N ARG A 415 25.86 18.71 -0.10
CA ARG A 415 26.44 17.52 0.53
C ARG A 415 26.53 16.35 -0.46
N LEU A 416 25.47 16.10 -1.22
CA LEU A 416 25.46 15.02 -2.21
C LEU A 416 26.44 15.29 -3.35
N ALA A 417 26.53 16.54 -3.82
CA ALA A 417 27.51 16.95 -4.83
C ALA A 417 28.96 16.79 -4.30
N GLY A 418 29.22 17.24 -3.07
CA GLY A 418 30.52 17.08 -2.44
C GLY A 418 30.91 15.61 -2.21
N LEU A 419 29.95 14.77 -1.82
CA LEU A 419 30.15 13.33 -1.68
C LEU A 419 30.42 12.66 -3.03
N HIS A 420 29.66 13.02 -4.08
CA HIS A 420 29.93 12.56 -5.43
C HIS A 420 31.37 12.88 -5.86
N GLN A 421 31.82 14.12 -5.61
CA GLN A 421 33.19 14.55 -5.90
C GLN A 421 34.24 13.77 -5.11
N ALA A 422 34.06 13.59 -3.80
CA ALA A 422 34.96 12.78 -2.99
C ALA A 422 35.04 11.33 -3.47
N LEU A 423 33.92 10.76 -3.91
CA LEU A 423 33.86 9.41 -4.45
C LEU A 423 34.52 9.29 -5.83
N GLN A 424 34.60 10.37 -6.63
CA GLN A 424 35.31 10.31 -7.92
C GLN A 424 36.78 9.94 -7.74
N ASP A 425 37.40 10.45 -6.66
CA ASP A 425 38.82 10.25 -6.36
C ASP A 425 39.10 8.98 -5.54
N ASP A 426 38.06 8.29 -5.06
CA ASP A 426 38.17 7.07 -4.26
C ASP A 426 38.09 5.80 -5.12
N ASP A 427 39.24 5.24 -5.49
CA ASP A 427 39.35 3.99 -6.26
C ASP A 427 38.81 2.75 -5.53
N GLY A 428 38.62 2.82 -4.20
CA GLY A 428 37.99 1.77 -3.41
C GLY A 428 36.50 1.59 -3.73
N VAL A 429 35.85 2.64 -4.24
CA VAL A 429 34.44 2.60 -4.66
C VAL A 429 34.35 2.57 -6.18
N SER A 430 33.74 1.54 -6.75
CA SER A 430 33.44 1.50 -8.19
C SER A 430 32.10 2.17 -8.48
N ALA A 431 32.02 2.95 -9.55
CA ALA A 431 30.73 3.49 -10.00
C ALA A 431 29.84 2.36 -10.53
N VAL A 432 28.52 2.51 -10.36
CA VAL A 432 27.56 1.63 -11.06
C VAL A 432 27.64 1.91 -12.57
N ALA A 433 27.55 0.85 -13.37
CA ALA A 433 27.39 0.93 -14.81
C ALA A 433 26.05 1.63 -15.17
N GLY A 434 25.82 1.90 -16.46
CA GLY A 434 24.66 2.64 -16.95
C GLY A 434 23.32 2.29 -16.27
N ASN A 435 22.48 3.30 -16.07
CA ASN A 435 21.19 3.23 -15.35
C ASN A 435 21.30 2.87 -13.86
N GLY A 436 22.36 3.29 -13.16
CA GLY A 436 22.62 2.89 -11.77
C GLY A 436 21.51 3.18 -10.75
N LEU A 437 20.75 4.28 -10.91
CA LEU A 437 19.58 4.57 -10.07
C LEU A 437 18.48 3.52 -10.24
N GLN A 438 18.18 3.12 -11.48
CA GLN A 438 17.21 2.08 -11.75
C GLN A 438 17.69 0.75 -11.19
N GLN A 439 18.96 0.40 -11.38
CA GLN A 439 19.51 -0.85 -10.83
C GLN A 439 19.43 -0.89 -9.30
N ALA A 440 19.65 0.24 -8.63
CA ALA A 440 19.50 0.35 -7.18
C ALA A 440 18.03 0.27 -6.73
N GLY A 441 17.11 0.87 -7.49
CA GLY A 441 15.66 0.68 -7.31
C GLY A 441 15.24 -0.78 -7.45
N ASP A 442 15.65 -1.43 -8.53
CA ASP A 442 15.41 -2.85 -8.80
C ASP A 442 15.95 -3.73 -7.66
N LEU A 443 17.16 -3.46 -7.18
CA LEU A 443 17.80 -4.18 -6.08
C LEU A 443 17.04 -3.98 -4.76
N ALA A 444 16.59 -2.76 -4.47
CA ALA A 444 15.80 -2.47 -3.28
C ALA A 444 14.44 -3.19 -3.31
N ALA A 445 13.77 -3.19 -4.47
CA ALA A 445 12.53 -3.93 -4.68
C ALA A 445 12.73 -5.45 -4.50
N PHE A 446 13.80 -6.00 -5.08
CA PHE A 446 14.18 -7.40 -4.88
C PHE A 446 14.41 -7.73 -3.41
N ASN A 447 15.17 -6.90 -2.69
CA ASN A 447 15.48 -7.16 -1.28
C ASN A 447 14.24 -7.11 -0.39
N ALA A 448 13.33 -6.17 -0.64
CA ALA A 448 12.06 -6.08 0.07
C ALA A 448 11.18 -7.31 -0.19
N TRP A 449 11.02 -7.68 -1.46
CA TRP A 449 10.27 -8.88 -1.86
C TRP A 449 10.87 -10.15 -1.25
N ALA A 450 12.17 -10.38 -1.44
CA ALA A 450 12.86 -11.55 -0.91
C ALA A 450 12.80 -11.64 0.63
N GLN A 451 12.73 -10.50 1.34
CA GLN A 451 12.54 -10.48 2.79
C GLN A 451 11.13 -10.94 3.19
N VAL A 452 10.10 -10.50 2.45
CA VAL A 452 8.71 -10.94 2.67
C VAL A 452 8.59 -12.44 2.43
N GLU A 453 9.12 -12.93 1.32
CA GLU A 453 9.13 -14.35 0.96
C GLU A 453 9.87 -15.23 1.99
N GLN A 454 10.99 -14.75 2.53
CA GLN A 454 11.76 -15.49 3.55
C GLN A 454 11.05 -15.57 4.90
N LYS A 455 10.36 -14.51 5.31
CA LYS A 455 9.60 -14.50 6.56
C LYS A 455 8.36 -15.39 6.46
N GLY A 456 7.79 -15.50 5.26
CA GLY A 456 6.47 -16.07 5.02
C GLY A 456 5.38 -15.19 5.65
N ALA A 457 4.18 -15.21 5.08
CA ALA A 457 3.08 -14.43 5.63
C ALA A 457 2.53 -15.07 6.90
N ARG A 458 2.83 -14.52 8.09
CA ARG A 458 2.19 -14.97 9.35
C ARG A 458 1.90 -13.80 10.28
N ASN A 459 0.64 -13.33 10.19
CA ASN A 459 -0.09 -12.40 11.05
C ASN A 459 -0.32 -11.00 10.43
N SER A 460 -1.48 -10.41 10.72
CA SER A 460 -1.91 -9.13 10.14
C SER A 460 -1.17 -7.90 10.64
N ASP A 461 -0.42 -8.01 11.74
CA ASP A 461 0.27 -6.88 12.36
C ASP A 461 1.65 -6.64 11.72
N ASP A 462 2.22 -7.64 11.05
CA ASP A 462 3.51 -7.57 10.35
C ASP A 462 3.39 -7.62 8.82
N ALA A 463 2.16 -7.57 8.30
CA ALA A 463 1.89 -7.68 6.86
C ALA A 463 2.43 -6.45 6.11
N GLN A 464 3.54 -6.63 5.40
CA GLN A 464 4.12 -5.65 4.49
C GLN A 464 3.98 -6.14 3.05
N PRO A 465 3.73 -5.23 2.09
CA PRO A 465 3.63 -5.63 0.69
C PRO A 465 4.98 -6.11 0.17
N GLY A 466 4.98 -7.21 -0.58
CA GLY A 466 6.19 -7.70 -1.25
C GLY A 466 6.69 -6.74 -2.33
N PHE A 467 5.78 -5.93 -2.90
CA PHE A 467 6.05 -4.93 -3.91
C PHE A 467 5.01 -3.81 -3.86
N ARG A 468 5.36 -2.58 -4.26
CA ARG A 468 4.45 -1.42 -4.20
C ARG A 468 3.70 -1.17 -5.50
N GLY A 469 4.18 -1.69 -6.61
CA GLY A 469 3.57 -1.49 -7.92
C GLY A 469 4.33 -2.23 -9.03
N ARG A 470 3.90 -1.99 -10.27
CA ARG A 470 4.45 -2.67 -11.45
C ARG A 470 5.95 -2.43 -11.65
N GLN A 471 6.44 -1.23 -11.33
CA GLN A 471 7.86 -0.90 -11.46
C GLN A 471 8.74 -1.79 -10.56
N ASP A 472 8.29 -2.06 -9.34
CA ASP A 472 8.98 -2.96 -8.40
C ASP A 472 8.99 -4.40 -8.95
N VAL A 473 7.85 -4.87 -9.46
CA VAL A 473 7.74 -6.21 -10.08
C VAL A 473 8.70 -6.36 -11.25
N ASP A 474 8.71 -5.41 -12.17
CA ASP A 474 9.62 -5.43 -13.31
C ASP A 474 11.10 -5.35 -12.85
N GLY A 475 11.37 -4.62 -11.76
CA GLY A 475 12.70 -4.52 -11.16
C GLY A 475 13.17 -5.80 -10.48
N ILE A 476 12.26 -6.54 -9.83
CA ILE A 476 12.52 -7.87 -9.27
C ILE A 476 12.95 -8.81 -10.40
N PHE A 477 12.17 -8.90 -11.48
CA PHE A 477 12.49 -9.74 -12.63
C PHE A 477 13.81 -9.36 -13.28
N ARG A 478 14.08 -8.07 -13.49
CA ARG A 478 15.39 -7.61 -14.00
C ARG A 478 16.54 -8.00 -13.09
N THR A 479 16.37 -7.94 -11.77
CA THR A 479 17.40 -8.35 -10.80
C THR A 479 17.68 -9.85 -10.90
N LEU A 480 16.63 -10.68 -10.94
CA LEU A 480 16.75 -12.12 -11.12
C LEU A 480 17.48 -12.50 -12.42
N GLN A 481 17.11 -11.86 -13.54
CA GLN A 481 17.77 -12.07 -14.83
C GLN A 481 19.25 -11.66 -14.79
N ARG A 482 19.60 -10.53 -14.14
CA ARG A 482 21.01 -10.12 -13.96
C ARG A 482 21.83 -11.12 -13.15
N MET A 483 21.19 -11.81 -12.21
CA MET A 483 21.83 -12.89 -11.45
C MET A 483 22.01 -14.18 -12.27
N GLY A 484 21.42 -14.27 -13.47
CA GLY A 484 21.43 -15.48 -14.28
C GLY A 484 20.41 -16.52 -13.81
N VAL A 485 19.35 -16.09 -13.11
CA VAL A 485 18.22 -16.98 -12.79
C VAL A 485 17.42 -17.22 -14.06
N GLU A 486 17.29 -18.48 -14.45
CA GLU A 486 16.42 -18.88 -15.56
C GLU A 486 14.97 -18.85 -15.08
N LEU A 487 14.21 -17.85 -15.53
CA LEU A 487 12.82 -17.66 -15.14
C LEU A 487 11.91 -18.54 -16.00
N THR A 488 11.13 -19.40 -15.34
CA THR A 488 10.14 -20.26 -15.97
C THR A 488 9.02 -19.39 -16.55
N PRO A 489 8.70 -19.51 -17.85
CA PRO A 489 7.56 -18.80 -18.44
C PRO A 489 6.26 -19.23 -17.76
N VAL A 490 5.43 -18.24 -17.43
CA VAL A 490 4.06 -18.46 -16.94
C VAL A 490 3.10 -17.91 -17.99
N ASP A 491 1.93 -18.52 -18.14
CA ASP A 491 0.90 -18.08 -19.10
C ASP A 491 0.63 -16.58 -19.03
N GLY A 492 0.33 -15.95 -20.18
CA GLY A 492 0.13 -14.51 -20.29
C GLY A 492 -1.02 -13.95 -19.43
N ASP A 493 -1.99 -14.79 -19.11
CA ASP A 493 -3.15 -14.45 -18.26
C ASP A 493 -2.88 -14.67 -16.76
N ALA A 494 -1.68 -15.12 -16.38
CA ALA A 494 -1.32 -15.35 -14.99
C ALA A 494 -1.22 -14.04 -14.20
N ARG A 495 -1.75 -14.08 -12.97
CA ARG A 495 -1.69 -12.93 -12.05
C ARG A 495 -0.25 -12.64 -11.64
N VAL A 496 0.01 -11.38 -11.28
CA VAL A 496 1.34 -10.93 -10.82
C VAL A 496 1.88 -11.79 -9.68
N SER A 497 1.02 -12.13 -8.71
CA SER A 497 1.37 -13.03 -7.60
C SER A 497 1.90 -14.38 -8.09
N GLN A 498 1.15 -15.06 -8.97
CA GLN A 498 1.57 -16.36 -9.52
C GLN A 498 2.91 -16.30 -10.25
N ARG A 499 3.18 -15.20 -10.96
CA ARG A 499 4.46 -14.99 -11.65
C ARG A 499 5.61 -14.79 -10.65
N LEU A 500 5.38 -14.07 -9.56
CA LEU A 500 6.37 -13.89 -8.49
C LEU A 500 6.59 -15.18 -7.70
N ASP A 501 5.55 -15.96 -7.40
CA ASP A 501 5.66 -17.26 -6.73
C ASP A 501 6.54 -18.22 -7.52
N GLN A 502 6.36 -18.26 -8.85
CA GLN A 502 7.20 -19.08 -9.73
C GLN A 502 8.64 -18.57 -9.74
N ALA A 503 8.83 -17.24 -9.84
CA ALA A 503 10.15 -16.62 -9.82
C ALA A 503 10.90 -16.88 -8.49
N TRP A 504 10.18 -16.95 -7.37
CA TRP A 504 10.75 -17.31 -6.08
C TRP A 504 11.28 -18.75 -6.06
N LYS A 505 10.51 -19.70 -6.62
CA LYS A 505 10.95 -21.10 -6.75
C LYS A 505 12.20 -21.21 -7.63
N ASP A 506 12.20 -20.53 -8.78
CA ASP A 506 13.33 -20.50 -9.70
C ASP A 506 14.58 -19.92 -9.01
N TYR A 507 14.41 -18.83 -8.25
CA TYR A 507 15.46 -18.23 -7.46
C TYR A 507 16.00 -19.15 -6.36
N GLN A 508 15.14 -19.89 -5.64
CA GLN A 508 15.59 -20.84 -4.61
C GLN A 508 16.36 -22.02 -5.21
N ALA A 509 15.91 -22.55 -6.34
CA ALA A 509 16.63 -23.60 -7.06
C ALA A 509 18.00 -23.10 -7.54
N TRP A 510 18.05 -21.90 -8.11
CA TRP A 510 19.29 -21.26 -8.52
C TRP A 510 20.24 -21.01 -7.32
N ARG A 511 19.72 -20.52 -6.19
CA ARG A 511 20.50 -20.27 -4.97
C ARG A 511 21.09 -21.56 -4.40
N GLY A 512 20.39 -22.68 -4.52
CA GLY A 512 20.88 -24.00 -4.13
C GLY A 512 22.13 -24.43 -4.91
N SER A 513 22.25 -24.02 -6.17
CA SER A 513 23.43 -24.29 -7.02
C SER A 513 24.51 -23.20 -6.96
N HIS A 514 24.18 -22.01 -6.42
CA HIS A 514 25.09 -20.87 -6.28
C HIS A 514 25.21 -20.36 -4.84
N PRO A 515 25.70 -21.19 -3.89
CA PRO A 515 25.81 -20.82 -2.49
C PRO A 515 26.78 -19.65 -2.32
N GLY A 516 26.27 -18.49 -1.89
CA GLY A 516 27.05 -17.27 -1.66
C GLY A 516 26.90 -16.20 -2.74
N ALA A 517 26.21 -16.49 -3.85
CA ALA A 517 25.87 -15.46 -4.81
C ALA A 517 24.78 -14.54 -4.23
N GLN A 518 24.98 -13.23 -4.37
CA GLN A 518 24.07 -12.19 -3.87
C GLN A 518 23.70 -11.25 -5.02
N PRO A 519 22.48 -10.68 -5.00
CA PRO A 519 22.13 -9.62 -5.93
C PRO A 519 23.07 -8.42 -5.70
N ALA A 520 23.64 -7.90 -6.77
CA ALA A 520 24.58 -6.77 -6.72
C ALA A 520 24.30 -5.80 -7.87
N LEU A 521 24.75 -4.56 -7.70
CA LEU A 521 24.76 -3.57 -8.76
C LEU A 521 25.80 -3.95 -9.81
N GLN A 522 25.48 -3.73 -11.08
CA GLN A 522 26.48 -3.92 -12.14
C GLN A 522 27.47 -2.77 -12.07
N LEU A 523 28.74 -3.05 -11.85
CA LEU A 523 29.78 -2.03 -11.74
C LEU A 523 30.33 -1.67 -13.12
N ALA A 524 30.71 -0.39 -13.29
CA ALA A 524 31.45 0.04 -14.45
C ALA A 524 32.80 -0.69 -14.51
N PRO A 525 33.33 -1.01 -15.71
CA PRO A 525 34.65 -1.60 -15.83
C PRO A 525 35.68 -0.68 -15.16
N ALA A 526 36.61 -1.27 -14.42
CA ALA A 526 37.72 -0.52 -13.82
C ALA A 526 38.41 0.28 -14.93
N ARG A 527 38.68 1.58 -14.68
CA ARG A 527 39.48 2.38 -15.60
C ARG A 527 40.83 1.68 -15.72
N ILE A 528 41.12 1.12 -16.90
CA ILE A 528 42.46 0.66 -17.21
C ILE A 528 43.29 1.94 -17.35
N ASN A 529 44.08 2.26 -16.32
CA ASN A 529 45.10 3.29 -16.46
C ASN A 529 46.18 2.73 -17.38
N ASP A 530 46.01 2.92 -18.69
CA ASP A 530 47.03 2.66 -19.71
C ASP A 530 48.13 3.73 -19.62
N PHE A 531 48.84 3.80 -18.49
CA PHE A 531 50.14 4.46 -18.37
C PHE A 531 50.97 3.71 -17.32
N ALA A 532 51.71 2.71 -17.78
CA ALA A 532 52.87 2.13 -17.12
C ALA A 532 54.13 2.65 -17.78
#